data_AF-A0A7X7I4X3-F1
#
_entry.id   AF-A0A7X7I4X3-F1
#
_cell.length_a   1.000
_cell.length_b   1.000
_cell.length_c   1.000
_cell.angle_alpha   90.00
_cell.angle_beta   90.00
_cell.angle_gamma   90.00
#
_symmetry.space_group_name_H-M   'P 1'
#
loop_
_entity.id
_entity.type
_entity.pdbx_description
1 polymer ?
#
loop_
_entity_poly.entity_id
_entity_poly.type
_entity_poly.pdbx_seq_one_letter_code
_entity_poly.pdbx_strand_id
1 'polypeptide(L)'
;MDIVTALCSVLIPSEVTFLTLKRSLYAVLLAILVHTFSSVAFATLPAGQGAFAPLNPEFLALQNMRSSSVQSAFVDGNRLLGERPSPLDLSHVLSPKSAGIYARSTVALPSRYDLRDHGVLLPMRDQAPFGTCWAFGALASLESTLKKA
;
A
#
# COMPACT_ATOMS: atom_id res chain seq x y z
N MET A 1 -46.03 54.69 -62.24
CA MET A 1 -45.48 53.34 -61.98
C MET A 1 -43.99 53.55 -61.84
N ASP A 2 -43.36 53.11 -60.77
CA ASP A 2 -43.01 51.69 -60.71
C ASP A 2 -43.80 50.90 -59.66
N ILE A 3 -44.78 50.17 -60.17
CA ILE A 3 -45.51 49.10 -59.48
C ILE A 3 -44.55 47.97 -59.04
N VAL A 4 -43.36 47.90 -59.65
CA VAL A 4 -42.28 46.99 -59.24
C VAL A 4 -41.86 47.24 -57.79
N THR A 5 -41.83 48.49 -57.33
CA THR A 5 -41.45 48.84 -55.95
C THR A 5 -42.51 48.44 -54.94
N ALA A 6 -43.79 48.41 -55.32
CA ALA A 6 -44.89 47.99 -54.46
C ALA A 6 -44.99 46.45 -54.34
N LEU A 7 -44.64 45.71 -55.39
CA LEU A 7 -44.64 44.24 -55.38
C LEU A 7 -43.42 43.64 -54.65
N CYS A 8 -42.28 44.32 -54.63
CA CYS A 8 -41.09 43.83 -53.92
C CYS A 8 -41.25 43.85 -52.39
N SER A 9 -42.08 44.77 -51.85
CA SER A 9 -42.30 44.93 -50.41
C SER A 9 -43.17 43.84 -49.77
N VAL A 10 -43.92 43.07 -50.58
CA VAL A 10 -44.91 42.10 -50.07
C VAL A 10 -44.40 40.65 -50.11
N LEU A 11 -43.38 40.32 -50.93
CA LEU A 11 -42.90 38.94 -51.10
C LEU A 11 -41.65 38.55 -50.28
N ILE A 12 -41.02 39.47 -49.55
CA ILE A 12 -39.79 39.22 -48.77
C ILE A 12 -40.01 38.73 -47.30
N PRO A 13 -41.20 38.80 -46.65
CA PRO A 13 -41.26 38.58 -45.21
C PRO A 13 -41.09 37.11 -44.78
N SER A 14 -41.38 36.12 -45.62
CA SER A 14 -41.34 34.69 -45.23
C SER A 14 -39.93 34.10 -45.17
N GLU A 15 -39.03 34.45 -46.09
CA GLU A 15 -37.66 33.92 -46.13
C GLU A 15 -36.78 34.49 -45.01
N VAL A 16 -36.91 35.79 -44.71
CA VAL A 16 -36.16 36.45 -43.63
C VAL A 16 -36.63 35.96 -42.26
N THR A 17 -37.95 35.78 -42.06
CA THR A 17 -38.51 35.22 -40.82
C THR A 17 -38.15 33.75 -40.65
N PHE A 18 -38.08 32.97 -41.73
CA PHE A 18 -37.64 31.58 -41.68
C PHE A 18 -36.15 31.44 -41.33
N LEU A 19 -35.30 32.34 -41.85
CA LEU A 19 -33.87 32.37 -41.52
C LEU A 19 -33.61 32.83 -40.08
N THR A 20 -34.34 33.83 -39.59
CA THR A 20 -34.22 34.28 -38.18
C THR A 20 -34.77 33.24 -37.21
N LEU A 21 -35.85 32.53 -37.56
CA LEU A 21 -36.38 31.41 -36.78
C LEU A 21 -35.39 30.24 -36.73
N LYS A 22 -34.77 29.88 -37.85
CA LYS A 22 -33.70 28.86 -37.88
C LYS A 22 -32.51 29.24 -37.02
N ARG A 23 -32.05 30.50 -37.11
CA ARG A 23 -30.92 31.00 -36.30
C ARG A 23 -31.26 31.00 -34.81
N SER A 24 -32.50 31.35 -34.45
CA SER A 24 -33.00 31.28 -33.07
C SER A 24 -33.07 29.83 -32.58
N LEU A 25 -33.57 28.89 -33.40
CA LEU A 25 -33.60 27.46 -33.08
C LEU A 25 -32.19 26.88 -32.87
N TYR A 26 -31.22 27.21 -33.73
CA TYR A 26 -29.84 26.77 -33.55
C TYR A 26 -29.19 27.38 -32.30
N ALA A 27 -29.49 28.64 -31.97
CA ALA A 27 -29.00 29.27 -30.75
C ALA A 27 -29.59 28.61 -29.48
N VAL A 28 -30.88 28.25 -29.50
CA VAL A 28 -31.53 27.53 -28.40
C VAL A 28 -30.97 26.11 -28.27
N LEU A 29 -30.79 25.39 -29.38
CA LEU A 29 -30.19 24.05 -29.37
C LEU A 29 -28.73 24.07 -28.85
N LEU A 30 -27.94 25.07 -29.23
CA LEU A 30 -26.59 25.27 -28.69
C LEU A 30 -26.61 25.61 -27.20
N ALA A 31 -27.55 26.45 -26.75
CA ALA A 31 -27.69 26.76 -25.33
C ALA A 31 -28.07 25.51 -24.50
N ILE A 32 -28.96 24.65 -25.02
CA ILE A 32 -29.32 23.38 -24.38
C ILE A 32 -28.12 22.41 -24.35
N LEU A 33 -27.35 22.32 -25.43
CA LEU A 33 -26.13 21.51 -25.47
C LEU A 33 -25.11 21.97 -24.41
N VAL A 34 -24.93 23.28 -24.24
CA VAL A 34 -24.00 23.84 -23.24
C VAL A 34 -24.50 23.58 -21.81
N HIS A 35 -25.80 23.71 -21.54
CA HIS A 35 -26.36 23.43 -20.21
C HIS A 35 -26.35 21.93 -19.85
N THR A 36 -26.52 21.05 -20.84
CA THR A 36 -26.38 19.60 -20.62
C THR A 36 -24.92 19.20 -20.40
N PHE A 37 -23.96 19.90 -21.00
CA PHE A 37 -22.54 19.63 -20.78
C PHE A 37 -22.01 20.11 -19.43
N SER A 38 -22.55 21.20 -18.85
CA SER A 38 -22.10 21.68 -17.53
C SER A 38 -22.59 20.80 -16.36
N SER A 39 -23.50 19.85 -16.62
CA SER A 39 -24.08 18.98 -15.59
C SER A 39 -23.36 17.64 -15.43
N VAL A 40 -22.28 17.39 -16.18
CA VAL A 40 -21.43 16.22 -15.94
C VAL A 40 -20.60 16.49 -14.68
N ALA A 41 -21.20 16.20 -13.53
CA ALA A 41 -20.47 16.11 -12.28
C ALA A 41 -19.28 15.18 -12.51
N PHE A 42 -18.06 15.69 -12.36
CA PHE A 42 -16.89 14.85 -12.19
C PHE A 42 -17.21 13.96 -10.99
N ALA A 43 -17.62 12.72 -11.25
CA ALA A 43 -17.69 11.71 -10.22
C ALA A 43 -16.31 11.69 -9.57
N THR A 44 -16.25 12.09 -8.30
CA THR A 44 -15.08 11.84 -7.48
C THR A 44 -14.83 10.34 -7.59
N LEU A 45 -13.73 9.96 -8.26
CA LEU A 45 -13.27 8.58 -8.22
C LEU A 45 -13.26 8.20 -6.74
N PRO A 46 -13.84 7.05 -6.34
CA PRO A 46 -13.68 6.61 -4.98
C PRO A 46 -12.17 6.58 -4.74
N ALA A 47 -11.69 7.43 -3.84
CA ALA A 47 -10.33 7.30 -3.35
C ALA A 47 -10.24 5.85 -2.91
N GLY A 48 -9.43 5.05 -3.61
CA GLY A 48 -9.35 3.62 -3.34
C GLY A 48 -9.17 3.47 -1.84
N GLN A 49 -10.16 2.87 -1.17
CA GLN A 49 -10.10 2.70 0.28
C GLN A 49 -8.92 1.77 0.54
N GLY A 50 -7.77 2.34 0.87
CA GLY A 50 -6.64 1.58 1.33
C GLY A 50 -7.06 0.87 2.60
N ALA A 51 -7.06 -0.46 2.58
CA ALA A 51 -7.18 -1.25 3.79
C ALA A 51 -5.78 -1.50 4.36
N PHE A 52 -5.67 -1.57 5.69
CA PHE A 52 -4.45 -2.07 6.31
C PHE A 52 -4.28 -3.56 6.00
N ALA A 53 -3.02 -4.01 5.92
CA ALA A 53 -2.75 -5.44 5.83
C ALA A 53 -3.34 -6.16 7.05
N PRO A 54 -3.93 -7.36 6.86
CA PRO A 54 -4.41 -8.17 7.97
C PRO A 54 -3.31 -8.39 9.01
N LEU A 55 -3.67 -8.33 10.29
CA LEU A 55 -2.75 -8.62 11.39
C LEU A 55 -2.47 -10.12 11.47
N ASN A 56 -1.24 -10.45 11.88
CA ASN A 56 -0.86 -11.83 12.18
C ASN A 56 -1.75 -12.41 13.30
N PRO A 57 -2.40 -13.57 13.11
CA PRO A 57 -3.25 -14.20 14.13
C PRO A 57 -2.49 -14.51 15.43
N GLU A 58 -1.21 -14.89 15.37
CA GLU A 58 -0.37 -15.13 16.55
C GLU A 58 -0.19 -13.85 17.38
N PHE A 59 -0.10 -12.69 16.71
CA PHE A 59 -0.02 -11.40 17.38
C PHE A 59 -1.34 -11.00 18.05
N LEU A 60 -2.48 -11.34 17.44
CA LEU A 60 -3.81 -11.15 18.04
C LEU A 60 -4.01 -12.04 19.26
N ALA A 61 -3.60 -13.31 19.18
CA ALA A 61 -3.63 -14.24 20.31
C ALA A 61 -2.82 -13.69 21.50
N LEU A 62 -1.62 -13.18 21.25
CA LEU A 62 -0.80 -12.53 22.28
C LEU A 62 -1.50 -11.31 22.90
N GLN A 63 -2.14 -10.45 22.10
CA GLN A 63 -2.86 -9.27 22.61
C GLN A 63 -4.06 -9.67 23.49
N ASN A 64 -4.81 -10.67 23.07
CA ASN A 64 -5.98 -11.16 23.81
C ASN A 64 -5.59 -11.81 25.15
N MET A 65 -4.43 -12.46 25.21
CA MET A 65 -3.88 -13.03 26.45
C MET A 65 -3.32 -11.96 27.40
N ARG A 66 -2.99 -10.77 26.89
CA ARG A 66 -2.37 -9.68 27.65
C ARG A 66 -3.44 -8.92 28.44
N SER A 67 -3.95 -9.59 29.49
CA SER A 67 -4.76 -8.95 30.52
C SER A 67 -3.92 -7.93 31.30
N SER A 68 -4.56 -6.87 31.80
CA SER A 68 -4.04 -5.54 32.18
C SER A 68 -2.93 -5.47 33.25
N SER A 69 -2.33 -6.59 33.67
CA SER A 69 -1.22 -6.65 34.60
C SER A 69 0.12 -6.77 33.85
N VAL A 70 0.99 -5.78 34.03
CA VAL A 70 2.41 -5.90 33.70
C VAL A 70 3.00 -6.93 34.66
N GLN A 71 2.92 -8.21 34.31
CA GLN A 71 3.59 -9.26 35.07
C GLN A 71 5.09 -9.14 34.77
N SER A 72 5.86 -8.70 35.77
CA SER A 72 7.32 -8.81 35.72
C SER A 72 7.67 -10.30 35.54
N ALA A 73 8.53 -10.57 34.56
CA ALA A 73 8.86 -11.91 34.06
C ALA A 73 9.73 -12.75 35.02
N PHE A 74 9.46 -12.68 36.32
CA PHE A 74 10.12 -13.44 37.37
C PHE A 74 9.08 -14.13 38.25
N VAL A 75 8.44 -15.16 37.69
CA VAL A 75 7.67 -16.12 38.48
C VAL A 75 8.24 -17.49 38.16
N ASP A 76 8.61 -18.21 39.23
CA ASP A 76 9.23 -19.53 39.27
C ASP A 76 8.98 -20.41 38.04
N GLY A 77 10.07 -20.80 37.36
CA GLY A 77 10.07 -21.83 36.33
C GLY A 77 9.46 -21.46 34.96
N ASN A 78 8.72 -20.35 34.85
CA ASN A 78 8.06 -19.95 33.61
C ASN A 78 8.60 -18.60 33.10
N ARG A 79 9.92 -18.56 32.83
CA ARG A 79 10.61 -17.36 32.31
C ARG A 79 10.06 -17.03 30.92
N LEU A 80 9.32 -15.93 30.82
CA LEU A 80 8.93 -15.37 29.53
C LEU A 80 10.21 -14.96 28.79
N LEU A 81 10.56 -15.68 27.72
CA LEU A 81 11.79 -15.46 26.94
C LEU A 81 11.73 -14.20 26.06
N GLY A 82 10.67 -13.40 26.18
CA GLY A 82 10.52 -12.13 25.48
C GLY A 82 10.11 -12.25 24.01
N GLU A 83 9.91 -13.47 23.50
CA GLU A 83 9.42 -13.69 22.13
C GLU A 83 8.10 -12.97 21.90
N ARG A 84 8.04 -12.17 20.84
CA ARG A 84 6.88 -11.36 20.47
C ARG A 84 6.59 -11.58 18.98
N PRO A 85 5.46 -12.20 18.62
CA PRO A 85 5.09 -12.37 17.22
C PRO A 85 5.06 -11.04 16.49
N SER A 86 5.52 -11.04 15.23
CA SER A 86 5.39 -9.89 14.34
C SER A 86 3.91 -9.54 14.14
N PRO A 87 3.51 -8.25 14.22
CA PRO A 87 2.17 -7.81 13.86
C PRO A 87 1.81 -8.08 12.39
N LEU A 88 2.82 -8.15 11.53
CA LEU A 88 2.68 -8.36 10.09
C LEU A 88 2.73 -9.85 9.76
N ASP A 89 1.76 -10.32 8.98
CA ASP A 89 1.80 -11.64 8.35
C ASP A 89 2.80 -11.62 7.17
N LEU A 90 3.91 -12.35 7.32
CA LEU A 90 4.97 -12.45 6.32
C LEU A 90 4.93 -13.77 5.53
N SER A 91 3.90 -14.61 5.72
CA SER A 91 3.79 -15.93 5.08
C SER A 91 3.95 -15.87 3.55
N HIS A 92 3.52 -14.77 2.94
CA HIS A 92 3.56 -14.50 1.51
C HIS A 92 4.95 -14.05 0.98
N VAL A 93 5.87 -13.63 1.85
CA VAL A 93 7.24 -13.18 1.48
C VAL A 93 8.29 -14.22 1.84
N LEU A 94 7.90 -15.30 2.54
CA LEU A 94 8.82 -16.38 2.86
C LEU A 94 9.41 -16.95 1.57
N SER A 95 10.74 -17.00 1.52
CA SER A 95 11.43 -17.68 0.42
C SER A 95 10.90 -19.11 0.34
N PRO A 96 10.56 -19.63 -0.85
CA PRO A 96 10.23 -21.04 -0.98
C PRO A 96 11.38 -21.84 -0.39
N LYS A 97 11.08 -22.87 0.40
CA LYS A 97 12.11 -23.71 1.06
C LYS A 97 13.14 -24.27 0.07
N SER A 98 12.81 -24.26 -1.22
CA SER A 98 13.61 -24.68 -2.38
C SER A 98 13.98 -23.57 -3.37
N ALA A 99 13.71 -22.29 -3.08
CA ALA A 99 14.02 -21.16 -4.00
C ALA A 99 14.63 -19.93 -3.29
N GLY A 100 15.22 -20.12 -2.11
CA GLY A 100 16.10 -19.10 -1.52
C GLY A 100 17.38 -18.92 -2.34
N ILE A 101 18.15 -17.87 -2.06
CA ILE A 101 19.45 -17.57 -2.70
C ILE A 101 20.38 -18.80 -2.72
N TYR A 102 20.25 -19.69 -1.72
CA TYR A 102 20.96 -20.97 -1.63
C TYR A 102 20.55 -22.03 -2.65
N ALA A 103 19.29 -22.05 -3.10
CA ALA A 103 18.80 -23.04 -4.07
C ALA A 103 19.27 -22.76 -5.51
N ARG A 104 19.69 -21.52 -5.79
CA ARG A 104 20.31 -21.12 -7.07
C ARG A 104 21.84 -21.09 -7.00
N SER A 105 22.42 -21.38 -5.84
CA SER A 105 23.87 -21.48 -5.69
C SER A 105 24.35 -22.76 -6.36
N THR A 106 25.19 -22.63 -7.39
CA THR A 106 25.97 -23.76 -7.95
C THR A 106 27.11 -24.20 -7.04
N VAL A 107 27.36 -23.46 -5.96
CA VAL A 107 28.38 -23.77 -4.95
C VAL A 107 27.81 -24.82 -4.00
N ALA A 108 28.45 -25.98 -3.96
CA ALA A 108 28.17 -27.00 -2.95
C ALA A 108 28.45 -26.44 -1.56
N LEU A 109 27.46 -26.53 -0.66
CA LEU A 109 27.65 -26.17 0.73
C LEU A 109 28.63 -27.15 1.40
N PRO A 110 29.49 -26.69 2.32
CA PRO A 110 30.37 -27.58 3.05
C PRO A 110 29.57 -28.52 3.95
N SER A 111 30.08 -29.72 4.20
CA SER A 111 29.45 -30.70 5.10
C SER A 111 29.39 -30.23 6.57
N ARG A 112 30.24 -29.27 6.95
CA ARG A 112 30.25 -28.60 8.26
C ARG A 112 30.65 -27.13 8.08
N TYR A 113 29.98 -26.24 8.79
CA TYR A 113 30.33 -24.84 8.91
C TYR A 113 30.33 -24.43 10.38
N ASP A 114 31.47 -23.95 10.89
CA ASP A 114 31.64 -23.55 12.28
C ASP A 114 32.36 -22.20 12.35
N LEU A 115 31.70 -21.19 12.91
CA LEU A 115 32.24 -19.84 13.01
C LEU A 115 33.50 -19.76 13.90
N ARG A 116 33.71 -20.75 14.77
CA ARG A 116 34.92 -20.83 15.63
C ARG A 116 36.17 -21.11 14.81
N ASP A 117 36.06 -21.91 13.76
CA ASP A 117 37.18 -22.26 12.88
C ASP A 117 37.67 -21.03 12.08
N HIS A 118 36.83 -20.00 11.95
CA HIS A 118 37.13 -18.76 11.24
C HIS A 118 37.59 -17.62 12.16
N GLY A 119 37.62 -17.82 13.48
CA GLY A 119 38.01 -16.78 14.43
C GLY A 119 37.06 -15.58 14.50
N VAL A 120 35.85 -15.67 13.93
CA VAL A 120 34.86 -14.57 13.92
C VAL A 120 33.86 -14.66 15.08
N LEU A 121 33.81 -15.80 15.77
CA LEU A 121 33.00 -15.98 16.97
C LEU A 121 33.64 -15.31 18.19
N LEU A 122 32.85 -14.58 18.96
CA LEU A 122 33.28 -13.92 20.19
C LEU A 122 32.91 -14.75 21.42
N PRO A 123 33.59 -14.55 22.57
CA PRO A 123 33.22 -15.21 23.81
C PRO A 123 31.75 -14.96 24.17
N MET A 124 31.08 -16.01 24.66
CA MET A 124 29.70 -15.90 25.11
C MET A 124 29.63 -15.01 26.35
N ARG A 125 28.76 -13.99 26.31
CA ARG A 125 28.54 -13.06 27.43
C ARG A 125 27.33 -13.50 28.25
N ASP A 126 27.33 -13.17 29.55
CA ASP A 126 26.19 -13.45 30.44
C ASP A 126 25.17 -12.30 30.35
N GLN A 127 23.96 -12.64 29.91
CA GLN A 127 22.84 -11.70 29.83
C GLN A 127 22.15 -11.46 31.18
N ALA A 128 22.53 -12.24 32.20
CA ALA A 128 21.95 -12.26 33.53
C ALA A 128 20.42 -12.53 33.47
N PRO A 129 19.65 -12.39 34.56
CA PRO A 129 18.25 -12.78 34.55
C PRO A 129 17.33 -11.78 33.82
N PHE A 130 17.83 -10.66 33.30
CA PHE A 130 17.03 -9.51 32.85
C PHE A 130 16.22 -9.65 31.55
N GLY A 131 16.11 -10.84 30.95
CA GLY A 131 15.32 -11.02 29.71
C GLY A 131 15.89 -10.28 28.48
N THR A 132 17.20 -10.06 28.43
CA THR A 132 17.91 -9.27 27.41
C THR A 132 18.44 -10.10 26.23
N CYS A 133 17.93 -11.32 26.02
CA CYS A 133 18.40 -12.24 24.96
C CYS A 133 18.35 -11.60 23.56
N TRP A 134 17.31 -10.82 23.26
CA TRP A 134 17.14 -10.11 22.00
C TRP A 134 18.30 -9.16 21.70
N ALA A 135 18.78 -8.43 22.72
CA ALA A 135 19.88 -7.47 22.57
C ALA A 135 21.21 -8.19 22.39
N PHE A 136 21.47 -9.22 23.18
CA PHE A 136 22.70 -10.01 23.12
C PHE A 136 22.81 -10.76 21.79
N GLY A 137 21.71 -11.36 21.31
CA GLY A 137 21.67 -12.02 19.99
C GLY A 137 21.92 -11.05 18.84
N ALA A 138 21.27 -9.88 18.85
CA ALA A 138 21.46 -8.86 17.82
C ALA A 138 22.90 -8.33 17.79
N LEU A 139 23.47 -8.02 18.95
CA LEU A 139 24.86 -7.55 19.07
C LEU A 139 25.86 -8.64 18.65
N ALA A 140 25.67 -9.90 19.07
CA ALA A 140 26.55 -10.99 18.66
C ALA A 140 26.56 -11.18 17.12
N SER A 141 25.40 -11.06 16.47
CA SER A 141 25.30 -11.12 15.00
C SER A 141 26.02 -9.95 14.33
N LEU A 142 25.85 -8.73 14.84
CA LEU A 142 26.54 -7.54 14.33
C LEU A 142 28.06 -7.66 14.49
N GLU A 143 28.52 -8.00 15.69
CA GLU A 143 29.94 -8.12 16.00
C GLU A 143 30.61 -9.20 15.14
N SER A 144 29.97 -10.36 14.92
CA SER A 144 30.49 -11.40 14.03
C SER A 144 30.59 -10.93 12.57
N THR A 145 29.67 -10.06 12.13
CA THR A 145 29.69 -9.49 10.78
C THR A 145 30.86 -8.51 10.62
N LEU A 146 31.05 -7.64 11.62
CA LEU A 146 32.14 -6.66 11.63
C LEU A 146 33.52 -7.31 11.74
N LYS A 147 33.64 -8.45 12.41
CA LYS A 147 34.91 -9.18 12.55
C LYS A 147 35.28 -9.99 11.31
N LYS A 148 34.30 -10.32 10.46
CA LYS A 148 34.50 -11.02 9.19
C LYS A 148 34.89 -10.07 8.05
N ALA A 149 34.46 -8.81 8.12
CA ALA A 149 34.75 -7.75 7.16
C ALA A 149 36.23 -7.33 7.21
#